data_AF-A0A2N2QZ89-F1
#
_entry.id   AF-A0A2N2QZ89-F1
#
_cell.length_a   1.000
_cell.length_b   1.000
_cell.length_c   1.000
_cell.angle_alpha   90.00
_cell.angle_beta   90.00
_cell.angle_gamma   90.00
#
_symmetry.space_group_name_H-M   'P 1'
#
loop_
_entity.id
_entity.type
_entity.pdbx_description
1 polymer ?
#
loop_
_entity_poly.entity_id
_entity_poly.type
_entity_poly.pdbx_seq_one_letter_code
_entity_poly.pdbx_strand_id
1 'polypeptide(L)'
;MQHVDFNDQDKAERFFDAMEVENHEYVAMIANTPTTGMYRVKWGEHKREPQTLTDVLRDINSVFDDREMEARQQYDADCALRGREIAADESAAAAGLTGREARVYSLGFSGASAKFVNPRAEGLEQIFRAGRLAWATPEGQRAARAAAVRARSIIPYEGPSMLGLGL
;
A
#
# COMPACT_ATOMS: atom_id res chain seq x y z
N MET A 1 30.05 4.34 10.02
CA MET A 1 30.01 3.34 8.94
C MET A 1 29.68 4.01 7.62
N GLN A 2 30.60 3.94 6.66
CA GLN A 2 30.47 4.43 5.29
C GLN A 2 30.09 3.26 4.37
N HIS A 3 29.51 3.54 3.20
CA HIS A 3 29.25 2.52 2.19
C HIS A 3 29.22 3.09 0.76
N VAL A 4 29.50 2.22 -0.22
CA VAL A 4 29.37 2.48 -1.66
C VAL A 4 28.72 1.27 -2.32
N ASP A 5 27.86 1.55 -3.29
CA ASP A 5 27.11 0.55 -4.06
C ASP A 5 27.69 0.41 -5.47
N PHE A 6 27.88 -0.83 -5.89
CA PHE A 6 28.41 -1.21 -7.20
C PHE A 6 27.39 -2.06 -7.96
N ASN A 7 27.35 -1.92 -9.28
CA ASN A 7 26.55 -2.76 -10.19
C ASN A 7 27.38 -3.83 -10.92
N ASP A 8 28.61 -4.05 -10.45
CA ASP A 8 29.64 -4.87 -11.08
C ASP A 8 30.46 -5.52 -9.96
N GLN A 9 30.51 -6.85 -9.95
CA GLN A 9 31.16 -7.63 -8.90
C GLN A 9 32.67 -7.34 -8.84
N ASP A 10 33.34 -7.34 -9.98
CA ASP A 10 34.79 -7.17 -10.05
C ASP A 10 35.21 -5.79 -9.53
N LYS A 11 34.40 -4.76 -9.76
CA LYS A 11 34.62 -3.42 -9.20
C LYS A 11 34.39 -3.39 -7.69
N ALA A 12 33.36 -4.09 -7.21
CA ALA A 12 33.06 -4.19 -5.79
C ALA A 12 34.19 -4.91 -5.04
N GLU A 13 34.70 -6.01 -5.60
CA GLU A 13 35.82 -6.79 -5.05
C GLU A 13 37.10 -5.95 -4.99
N ARG A 14 37.47 -5.25 -6.07
CA ARG A 14 38.65 -4.37 -6.08
C ARG A 14 38.56 -3.26 -5.04
N PHE A 15 37.36 -2.71 -4.84
CA PHE A 15 37.15 -1.67 -3.84
C PHE A 15 37.16 -2.25 -2.41
N PHE A 16 36.58 -3.42 -2.21
CA PHE A 16 36.65 -4.16 -0.95
C PHE A 16 38.10 -4.43 -0.56
N ASP A 17 38.91 -4.96 -1.47
CA ASP A 17 40.34 -5.23 -1.24
C ASP A 17 41.10 -3.93 -0.88
N ALA A 18 40.80 -2.83 -1.56
CA ALA A 18 41.41 -1.53 -1.27
C ALA A 18 41.08 -1.05 0.15
N MET A 19 39.84 -1.24 0.60
CA MET A 19 39.42 -0.87 1.95
C MET A 19 40.00 -1.83 3.02
N GLU A 20 40.20 -3.11 2.73
CA GLU A 20 40.91 -4.01 3.66
C GLU A 20 42.37 -3.58 3.87
N VAL A 21 43.04 -3.14 2.80
CA VAL A 21 44.45 -2.68 2.86
C VAL A 21 44.58 -1.36 3.64
N GLU A 22 43.57 -0.49 3.59
CA GLU A 22 43.53 0.75 4.38
C GLU A 22 43.33 0.53 5.90
N ASN A 23 43.21 -0.73 6.33
CA ASN A 23 43.18 -1.15 7.74
C ASN A 23 41.99 -0.57 8.53
N HIS A 24 40.84 -0.45 7.85
CA HIS A 24 39.58 -0.12 8.52
C HIS A 24 39.19 -1.26 9.47
N GLU A 25 38.67 -0.92 10.66
CA GLU A 25 38.28 -1.88 11.71
C GLU A 25 37.25 -2.92 11.22
N TYR A 26 36.44 -2.54 10.24
CA TYR A 26 35.46 -3.39 9.60
C TYR A 26 35.36 -3.07 8.12
N VAL A 27 35.36 -4.11 7.29
CA VAL A 27 35.03 -4.05 5.87
C VAL A 27 34.11 -5.24 5.57
N ALA A 28 33.01 -5.00 4.85
CA ALA A 28 32.12 -6.07 4.41
C ALA A 28 31.59 -5.79 3.01
N MET A 29 31.56 -6.83 2.18
CA MET A 29 30.88 -6.83 0.89
C MET A 29 29.60 -7.65 1.01
N ILE A 30 28.48 -7.03 0.67
CA ILE A 30 27.15 -7.65 0.70
C ILE A 30 26.64 -7.70 -0.74
N ALA A 31 26.50 -8.92 -1.27
CA ALA A 31 25.87 -9.13 -2.57
C ALA A 31 24.36 -8.96 -2.48
N ASN A 32 23.74 -8.57 -3.59
CA ASN A 32 22.31 -8.32 -3.74
C ASN A 32 21.77 -7.25 -2.77
N THR A 33 22.56 -6.20 -2.50
CA THR A 33 22.17 -5.08 -1.63
C THR A 33 22.57 -3.76 -2.30
N PRO A 34 21.67 -2.77 -2.41
CA PRO A 34 20.27 -2.79 -1.96
C PRO A 34 19.31 -3.60 -2.85
N THR A 35 19.74 -3.99 -4.05
CA THR A 35 18.95 -4.77 -5.01
C THR A 35 19.78 -5.93 -5.60
N THR A 36 19.12 -6.89 -6.25
CA THR A 36 19.79 -8.05 -6.88
C THR A 36 20.77 -7.61 -7.97
N GLY A 37 21.93 -8.26 -8.03
CA GLY A 37 23.01 -7.89 -8.96
C GLY A 37 23.83 -6.67 -8.55
N MET A 38 23.47 -5.99 -7.44
CA MET A 38 24.28 -4.95 -6.83
C MET A 38 25.11 -5.48 -5.66
N TYR A 39 26.24 -4.83 -5.41
CA TYR A 39 27.20 -5.18 -4.36
C TYR A 39 27.46 -3.93 -3.52
N ARG A 40 27.13 -3.99 -2.23
CA ARG A 40 27.40 -2.91 -1.28
C ARG A 40 28.66 -3.22 -0.49
N VAL A 41 29.66 -2.36 -0.58
CA VAL A 41 30.85 -2.42 0.29
C VAL A 41 30.67 -1.41 1.43
N LYS A 42 30.72 -1.88 2.68
CA LYS A 42 30.64 -1.06 3.91
C LYS A 42 32.01 -1.04 4.59
N TRP A 43 32.43 0.10 5.14
CA TRP A 43 33.68 0.20 5.90
C TRP A 43 33.67 1.28 7.00
N GLY A 44 34.68 1.24 7.87
CA GLY A 44 34.91 2.17 8.98
C GLY A 44 34.45 1.63 10.35
N GLU A 45 34.42 2.49 11.37
CA GLU A 45 34.12 2.09 12.76
C GLU A 45 32.78 1.34 12.89
N HIS A 46 32.84 0.15 13.48
CA HIS A 46 31.68 -0.71 13.67
C HIS A 46 30.90 -0.26 14.91
N LYS A 47 29.82 0.53 14.73
CA LYS A 47 28.83 0.71 15.81
C LYS A 47 27.96 -0.55 15.88
N ARG A 48 28.47 -1.57 16.58
CA ARG A 48 27.90 -2.91 16.83
C ARG A 48 27.89 -3.84 15.62
N GLU A 49 28.65 -4.92 15.71
CA GLU A 49 28.52 -6.10 14.86
C GLU A 49 27.08 -6.63 14.90
N PRO A 50 26.41 -6.85 13.75
CA PRO A 50 25.35 -7.83 13.68
C PRO A 50 25.97 -9.19 14.05
N GLN A 51 25.66 -9.69 15.25
CA GLN A 51 26.26 -10.91 15.79
C GLN A 51 25.74 -12.18 15.10
N THR A 52 24.70 -12.06 14.28
CA THR A 52 24.03 -13.21 13.66
C THR A 52 23.53 -12.91 12.23
N LEU A 53 23.44 -13.97 11.42
CA LEU A 53 22.81 -13.96 10.09
C LEU A 53 21.38 -13.38 10.13
N THR A 54 20.70 -13.55 11.27
CA THR A 54 19.40 -12.98 11.60
C THR A 54 19.39 -11.45 11.58
N ASP A 55 20.47 -10.81 12.03
CA ASP A 55 20.55 -9.36 12.13
C ASP A 55 20.68 -8.71 10.74
N VAL A 56 21.37 -9.37 9.80
CA VAL A 56 21.49 -8.94 8.40
C VAL A 56 20.17 -9.18 7.64
N LEU A 57 19.54 -10.34 7.85
CA LEU A 57 18.25 -10.66 7.23
C LEU A 57 17.11 -9.77 7.74
N ARG A 58 17.18 -9.29 8.98
CA ARG A 58 16.20 -8.36 9.55
C ARG A 58 16.15 -7.02 8.81
N ASP A 59 17.29 -6.51 8.35
CA ASP A 59 17.35 -5.24 7.60
C ASP A 59 16.80 -5.38 6.17
N ILE A 60 16.89 -6.57 5.57
CA ILE A 60 16.29 -6.87 4.25
C ILE A 60 14.79 -7.13 4.39
N ASN A 61 14.40 -7.87 5.44
CA ASN A 61 13.01 -8.16 5.73
C ASN A 61 12.22 -6.90 6.12
N SER A 62 12.83 -5.93 6.81
CA SER A 62 12.11 -4.71 7.23
C SER A 62 11.58 -3.88 6.06
N VAL A 63 12.36 -3.76 4.97
CA VAL A 63 11.91 -3.04 3.76
C VAL A 63 10.78 -3.78 3.04
N PHE A 64 10.82 -5.11 3.04
CA PHE A 64 9.73 -5.93 2.49
C PHE A 64 8.48 -5.84 3.37
N ASP A 65 8.64 -5.94 4.69
CA ASP A 65 7.56 -5.86 5.68
C ASP A 65 6.86 -4.49 5.63
N ASP A 66 7.62 -3.41 5.49
CA ASP A 66 7.06 -2.05 5.35
C ASP A 66 6.24 -1.92 4.06
N ARG A 67 6.75 -2.42 2.92
CA ARG A 67 6.03 -2.40 1.64
C ARG A 67 4.81 -3.32 1.63
N GLU A 68 4.90 -4.47 2.28
CA GLU A 68 3.76 -5.38 2.47
C GLU A 68 2.70 -4.71 3.35
N MET A 69 3.09 -4.02 4.42
CA MET A 69 2.15 -3.24 5.23
C MET A 69 1.47 -2.15 4.41
N GLU A 70 2.20 -1.38 3.60
CA GLU A 70 1.63 -0.34 2.73
C GLU A 70 0.67 -0.93 1.69
N ALA A 71 1.09 -1.98 0.99
CA ALA A 71 0.25 -2.68 0.01
C ALA A 71 -1.02 -3.24 0.65
N ARG A 72 -0.89 -3.80 1.86
CA ARG A 72 -2.03 -4.31 2.62
C ARG A 72 -2.99 -3.22 3.05
N GLN A 73 -2.48 -2.10 3.52
CA GLN A 73 -3.31 -0.94 3.88
C GLN A 73 -4.06 -0.38 2.68
N GLN A 74 -3.39 -0.26 1.53
CA GLN A 74 -4.02 0.18 0.29
C GLN A 74 -5.11 -0.79 -0.15
N TYR A 75 -4.82 -2.10 -0.15
CA TYR A 75 -5.79 -3.13 -0.48
C TYR A 75 -7.03 -3.11 0.43
N ASP A 76 -6.84 -3.00 1.75
CA ASP A 76 -7.95 -2.92 2.69
C ASP A 76 -8.76 -1.62 2.50
N ALA A 77 -8.11 -0.50 2.15
CA ALA A 77 -8.77 0.76 1.81
C ALA A 77 -9.61 0.63 0.53
N ASP A 78 -9.09 -0.01 -0.51
CA ASP A 78 -9.81 -0.25 -1.76
C ASP A 78 -11.01 -1.19 -1.56
N CYS A 79 -10.84 -2.25 -0.75
CA CYS A 79 -11.93 -3.12 -0.34
C CYS A 79 -13.01 -2.36 0.44
N ALA A 80 -12.62 -1.46 1.33
CA ALA A 80 -13.56 -0.63 2.09
C ALA A 80 -14.34 0.34 1.18
N LEU A 81 -13.66 0.98 0.22
CA LEU A 81 -14.29 1.86 -0.75
C LEU A 81 -15.30 1.09 -1.61
N ARG A 82 -14.88 -0.04 -2.17
CA ARG A 82 -15.75 -0.88 -3.00
C ARG A 82 -16.92 -1.46 -2.23
N GLY A 83 -16.68 -1.88 -0.98
CA GLY A 83 -17.74 -2.32 -0.08
C GLY A 83 -18.79 -1.25 0.15
N ARG A 84 -18.37 0.02 0.29
CA ARG A 84 -19.28 1.14 0.44
C ARG A 84 -20.12 1.38 -0.81
N GLU A 85 -19.54 1.28 -2.00
CA GLU A 85 -20.28 1.39 -3.27
C GLU A 85 -21.33 0.29 -3.42
N ILE A 86 -20.95 -0.97 -3.14
CA ILE A 86 -21.88 -2.11 -3.19
C ILE A 86 -23.06 -1.89 -2.22
N ALA A 87 -22.77 -1.48 -0.99
CA ALA A 87 -23.81 -1.20 -0.01
C ALA A 87 -24.70 0.00 -0.41
N ALA A 88 -24.11 1.00 -1.07
CA ALA A 88 -24.85 2.15 -1.60
C ALA A 88 -25.89 1.72 -2.65
N ASP A 89 -25.46 0.88 -3.59
CA ASP A 89 -26.31 0.38 -4.68
C ASP A 89 -27.39 -0.58 -4.16
N GLU A 90 -27.04 -1.47 -3.22
CA GLU A 90 -28.01 -2.34 -2.53
C GLU A 90 -29.06 -1.52 -1.76
N SER A 91 -28.63 -0.45 -1.08
CA SER A 91 -29.51 0.46 -0.34
C SER A 91 -30.41 1.29 -1.26
N ALA A 92 -29.88 1.76 -2.40
CA ALA A 92 -30.65 2.46 -3.42
C ALA A 92 -31.74 1.56 -4.01
N ALA A 93 -31.39 0.31 -4.33
CA ALA A 93 -32.33 -0.69 -4.84
C ALA A 93 -33.41 -1.04 -3.82
N ALA A 94 -33.06 -1.18 -2.54
CA ALA A 94 -34.02 -1.42 -1.46
C ALA A 94 -35.00 -0.25 -1.27
N ALA A 95 -34.58 0.98 -1.59
CA ALA A 95 -35.43 2.16 -1.61
C ALA A 95 -36.29 2.29 -2.89
N GLY A 96 -36.19 1.34 -3.83
CA GLY A 96 -36.92 1.36 -5.10
C GLY A 96 -36.41 2.40 -6.10
N LEU A 97 -35.23 2.98 -5.87
CA LEU A 97 -34.64 3.97 -6.76
C LEU A 97 -34.01 3.29 -7.99
N THR A 98 -34.11 3.94 -9.15
CA THR A 98 -33.52 3.42 -10.39
C THR A 98 -32.86 4.54 -11.21
N GLY A 99 -32.06 4.16 -12.20
CA GLY A 99 -31.48 5.09 -13.17
C GLY A 99 -30.67 6.22 -12.51
N ARG A 100 -31.07 7.47 -12.80
CA ARG A 100 -30.35 8.67 -12.32
C ARG A 100 -30.49 8.85 -10.81
N GLU A 101 -31.65 8.55 -10.25
CA GLU A 101 -31.91 8.71 -8.81
C GLU A 101 -31.05 7.77 -7.99
N ALA A 102 -30.99 6.48 -8.39
CA ALA A 102 -30.11 5.50 -7.75
C ALA A 102 -28.65 5.97 -7.76
N ARG A 103 -28.16 6.49 -8.90
CA ARG A 103 -26.79 7.00 -8.99
C ARG A 103 -26.54 8.17 -8.04
N VAL A 104 -27.44 9.14 -7.96
CA VAL A 104 -27.29 10.31 -7.09
C VAL A 104 -27.41 9.92 -5.61
N TYR A 105 -28.28 8.97 -5.28
CA TYR A 105 -28.36 8.37 -3.96
C TYR A 105 -27.05 7.71 -3.56
N SER A 106 -26.53 6.82 -4.43
CA SER A 106 -25.28 6.09 -4.16
C SER A 106 -24.10 7.03 -3.98
N LEU A 107 -24.00 8.09 -4.78
CA LEU A 107 -22.99 9.15 -4.60
C LEU A 107 -23.12 9.87 -3.26
N GLY A 108 -24.35 10.14 -2.81
CA GLY A 108 -24.63 10.67 -1.48
C GLY A 108 -24.16 9.72 -0.38
N PHE A 109 -24.52 8.43 -0.47
CA PHE A 109 -24.14 7.39 0.49
C PHE A 109 -22.62 7.18 0.56
N SER A 110 -21.95 7.13 -0.60
CA SER A 110 -20.50 6.97 -0.71
C SER A 110 -19.70 8.20 -0.28
N GLY A 111 -20.37 9.33 -0.02
CA GLY A 111 -19.74 10.50 0.57
C GLY A 111 -19.18 11.50 -0.45
N ALA A 112 -19.54 11.40 -1.73
CA ALA A 112 -19.12 12.32 -2.77
C ALA A 112 -19.55 13.76 -2.48
N SER A 113 -18.71 14.75 -2.79
CA SER A 113 -19.02 16.15 -2.52
C SER A 113 -20.16 16.67 -3.39
N ALA A 114 -21.11 17.38 -2.77
CA ALA A 114 -22.25 17.98 -3.47
C ALA A 114 -21.82 19.01 -4.53
N LYS A 115 -20.62 19.60 -4.41
CA LYS A 115 -20.07 20.51 -5.43
C LYS A 115 -19.76 19.79 -6.75
N PHE A 116 -19.32 18.53 -6.67
CA PHE A 116 -18.99 17.72 -7.84
C PHE A 116 -20.21 17.02 -8.42
N VAL A 117 -21.11 16.54 -7.55
CA VAL A 117 -22.33 15.84 -7.98
C VAL A 117 -23.42 16.83 -8.46
N ASN A 118 -23.43 18.04 -7.91
CA ASN A 118 -24.42 19.10 -8.16
C ASN A 118 -25.88 18.61 -8.21
N PRO A 119 -26.38 17.93 -7.15
CA PRO A 119 -27.71 17.31 -7.17
C PRO A 119 -28.85 18.34 -7.25
N ARG A 120 -28.58 19.62 -6.91
CA ARG A 120 -29.57 20.70 -6.98
C ARG A 120 -29.91 21.09 -8.41
N ALA A 121 -28.89 21.16 -9.28
CA ALA A 121 -29.11 21.45 -10.70
C ALA A 121 -29.96 20.37 -11.39
N GLU A 122 -29.94 19.15 -10.86
CA GLU A 122 -30.69 18.01 -11.37
C GLU A 122 -32.06 17.81 -10.68
N GLY A 123 -32.41 18.63 -9.69
CA GLY A 123 -33.64 18.44 -8.89
C GLY A 123 -33.61 17.23 -7.96
N LEU A 124 -32.45 16.60 -7.75
CA LEU A 124 -32.26 15.36 -6.99
C LEU A 124 -31.61 15.58 -5.61
N GLU A 125 -31.67 16.81 -5.09
CA GLU A 125 -31.07 17.16 -3.79
C GLU A 125 -31.59 16.31 -2.63
N GLN A 126 -32.90 16.01 -2.62
CA GLN A 126 -33.50 15.18 -1.58
C GLN A 126 -32.99 13.73 -1.64
N ILE A 127 -32.83 13.17 -2.83
CA ILE A 127 -32.29 11.82 -3.05
C ILE A 127 -30.82 11.73 -2.60
N PHE A 128 -30.02 12.73 -2.95
CA PHE A 128 -28.63 12.82 -2.49
C PHE A 128 -28.53 12.88 -0.96
N ARG A 129 -29.38 13.69 -0.32
CA ARG A 129 -29.45 13.80 1.15
C ARG A 129 -29.92 12.49 1.78
N ALA A 130 -30.87 11.78 1.17
CA ALA A 130 -31.33 10.48 1.65
C ALA A 130 -30.19 9.45 1.67
N GLY A 131 -29.36 9.40 0.63
CA GLY A 131 -28.16 8.56 0.60
C GLY A 131 -27.17 8.92 1.71
N ARG A 132 -26.92 10.23 1.92
CA ARG A 132 -26.06 10.72 3.03
C ARG A 132 -26.57 10.28 4.40
N LEU A 133 -27.88 10.38 4.62
CA LEU A 133 -28.51 9.98 5.88
C LEU A 133 -28.44 8.47 6.09
N ALA A 134 -28.64 7.68 5.03
CA ALA A 134 -28.54 6.22 5.10
C ALA A 134 -27.12 5.76 5.48
N TRP A 135 -26.07 6.42 5.02
CA TRP A 135 -24.70 6.15 5.47
C TRP A 135 -24.46 6.51 6.95
N ALA A 136 -25.14 7.54 7.46
CA ALA A 136 -24.99 7.99 8.84
C ALA A 136 -25.61 7.00 9.86
N THR A 137 -26.36 5.99 9.41
CA THR A 137 -26.96 4.98 10.30
C THR A 137 -25.98 3.85 10.63
N PRO A 138 -26.09 3.22 11.81
CA PRO A 138 -25.33 2.03 12.15
C PRO A 138 -25.56 0.86 11.18
N GLU A 139 -26.77 0.73 10.63
CA GLU A 139 -27.15 -0.30 9.67
C GLU A 139 -26.40 -0.11 8.34
N GLY A 140 -26.37 1.11 7.81
CA GLY A 140 -25.65 1.43 6.58
C GLY A 140 -24.14 1.18 6.70
N GLN A 141 -23.55 1.54 7.84
CA GLN A 141 -22.13 1.27 8.11
C GLN A 141 -21.83 -0.23 8.26
N ARG A 142 -22.72 -0.98 8.90
CA ARG A 142 -22.60 -2.45 9.01
C ARG A 142 -22.71 -3.12 7.65
N ALA A 143 -23.66 -2.71 6.81
CA ALA A 143 -23.82 -3.22 5.46
C ALA A 143 -22.55 -2.99 4.61
N ALA A 144 -21.96 -1.79 4.68
CA ALA A 144 -20.72 -1.49 3.97
C ALA A 144 -19.51 -2.32 4.45
N ARG A 145 -19.37 -2.55 5.76
CA ARG A 145 -18.32 -3.45 6.29
C ARG A 145 -18.50 -4.89 5.82
N ALA A 146 -19.75 -5.39 5.83
CA ALA A 146 -20.05 -6.72 5.31
C ALA A 146 -19.77 -6.82 3.81
N ALA A 147 -20.11 -5.79 3.03
CA ALA A 147 -19.80 -5.71 1.61
C ALA A 147 -18.29 -5.61 1.32
N ALA A 148 -17.51 -4.93 2.18
CA ALA A 148 -16.05 -4.87 2.05
C ALA A 148 -15.39 -6.24 2.20
N VAL A 149 -15.93 -7.12 3.05
CA VAL A 149 -15.48 -8.52 3.14
C VAL A 149 -15.76 -9.26 1.82
N ARG A 150 -16.91 -9.03 1.18
CA ARG A 150 -17.21 -9.59 -0.14
C ARG A 150 -16.28 -9.04 -1.23
N ALA A 151 -15.94 -7.75 -1.14
CA ALA A 151 -15.07 -7.08 -2.11
C ALA A 151 -13.67 -7.69 -2.21
N ARG A 152 -13.18 -8.34 -1.14
CA ARG A 152 -11.91 -9.10 -1.14
C ARG A 152 -11.86 -10.27 -2.13
N SER A 153 -13.02 -10.77 -2.58
CA SER A 153 -13.09 -11.80 -3.62
C SER A 153 -13.09 -11.21 -5.04
N ILE A 154 -13.24 -9.88 -5.16
CA ILE A 154 -13.37 -9.15 -6.42
C ILE A 154 -12.09 -8.38 -6.74
N ILE A 155 -11.52 -7.72 -5.73
CA ILE A 155 -10.30 -6.94 -5.86
C ILE A 155 -9.11 -7.90 -5.67
N PRO A 156 -8.22 -8.03 -6.66
CA PRO A 156 -7.01 -8.83 -6.48
C PRO A 156 -6.07 -8.13 -5.49
N TYR A 157 -5.42 -8.92 -4.63
CA TYR A 157 -4.32 -8.40 -3.82
C TYR A 157 -3.05 -8.32 -4.67
N GLU A 158 -2.63 -7.11 -4.99
CA GLU A 158 -1.34 -6.84 -5.62
C GLU A 158 -0.30 -6.62 -4.52
N GLY A 159 0.21 -7.72 -3.97
CA GLY A 159 1.31 -7.66 -3.02
C GLY A 159 2.59 -7.09 -3.65
N PRO A 160 3.57 -6.68 -2.84
CA PRO A 160 4.87 -6.22 -3.32
C PRO A 160 5.49 -7.34 -4.16
N SER A 161 5.58 -7.11 -5.47
CA SER A 161 6.24 -8.06 -6.35
C SER A 161 7.74 -8.05 -6.06
N MET A 162 8.35 -9.23 -6.02
CA MET A 162 9.81 -9.37 -5.98
C MET A 162 10.49 -8.72 -7.21
N LEU A 163 9.73 -8.51 -8.31
CA LEU A 163 10.18 -7.92 -9.56
C LEU A 163 10.15 -6.38 -9.57
N GLY A 164 9.29 -5.74 -8.78
CA GLY A 164 9.19 -4.27 -8.65
C GLY A 164 10.26 -3.65 -7.74
N LEU A 165 11.17 -4.48 -7.21
CA LEU A 165 12.37 -4.05 -6.51
C LEU A 165 13.51 -3.66 -7.47
N GLY A 166 13.30 -3.69 -8.78
CA GLY A 166 14.37 -3.46 -9.76
C GLY A 166 15.38 -4.61 -9.70
N LEU A 167 14.89 -5.83 -9.97
CA LEU A 167 15.74 -6.96 -10.35
C LEU A 167 16.45 -6.66 -11.67
#